data_AF-A0A068T0Z3-F1
#
_entry.id   AF-A0A068T0Z3-F1
#
_cell.length_a   1.000
_cell.length_b   1.000
_cell.length_c   1.000
_cell.angle_alpha   90.00
_cell.angle_beta   90.00
_cell.angle_gamma   90.00
#
_symmetry.space_group_name_H-M   'P 1'
#
loop_
_entity.id
_entity.type
_entity.pdbx_description
1 polymer ?
#
loop_
_entity_poly.entity_id
_entity_poly.type
_entity_poly.pdbx_seq_one_letter_code
_entity_poly.pdbx_strand_id
1 'polypeptide(L)'
;MVAAAVTLFLAETCLYAIASLTHAGFLVEGHEHRQAMIAEAVIAAILLLGLLSVRLRRPWSRVAATSAQSLALLGTLVGAFTIAVGIGPQTTLDYVTHVVMILILVSGLVWLVRSRIVW
;
A
#
# COMPACT_ATOMS: atom_id res chain seq x y z
N MET A 1 8.31 -2.78 -18.94
CA MET A 1 8.48 -3.20 -17.53
C MET A 1 8.44 -2.01 -16.55
N VAL A 2 9.26 -0.97 -16.75
CA VAL A 2 9.24 0.23 -15.88
C VAL A 2 7.86 0.90 -15.82
N ALA A 3 7.19 1.07 -16.96
CA ALA A 3 5.83 1.66 -16.99
C ALA A 3 4.82 0.85 -16.17
N ALA A 4 4.87 -0.49 -16.23
CA ALA A 4 3.99 -1.36 -15.45
C ALA A 4 4.22 -1.21 -13.94
N ALA A 5 5.48 -1.10 -13.51
CA ALA A 5 5.80 -0.85 -12.11
C ALA A 5 5.34 0.54 -11.67
N VAL A 6 5.53 1.57 -12.51
CA VAL A 6 5.00 2.91 -12.25
C VAL A 6 3.48 2.87 -12.06
N THR A 7 2.76 2.18 -12.93
CA THR A 7 1.31 2.04 -12.84
C THR A 7 0.89 1.31 -11.57
N LEU A 8 1.58 0.21 -11.23
CA LEU A 8 1.33 -0.56 -10.01
C LEU A 8 1.50 0.33 -8.76
N PHE A 9 2.68 0.93 -8.58
CA PHE A 9 2.95 1.77 -7.43
C PHE A 9 2.03 2.99 -7.34
N LEU A 10 1.66 3.59 -8.47
CA LEU A 10 0.71 4.69 -8.51
C LEU A 10 -0.68 4.23 -8.03
N ALA A 11 -1.17 3.10 -8.55
CA ALA A 11 -2.47 2.55 -8.17
C ALA A 11 -2.51 2.22 -6.68
N GLU A 12 -1.48 1.58 -6.14
CA GLU A 12 -1.38 1.25 -4.72
C GLU A 12 -1.29 2.52 -3.87
N THR A 13 -0.45 3.49 -4.25
CA THR A 13 -0.34 4.77 -3.54
C THR A 13 -1.70 5.47 -3.46
N CYS A 14 -2.43 5.54 -4.58
CA CYS A 14 -3.77 6.11 -4.62
C CYS A 14 -4.76 5.34 -3.75
N LEU A 15 -4.70 4.00 -3.76
CA LEU A 15 -5.58 3.15 -2.95
C LEU A 15 -5.40 3.43 -1.45
N TYR A 16 -4.16 3.47 -0.95
CA TYR A 16 -3.89 3.80 0.46
C TYR A 16 -4.20 5.26 0.80
N ALA A 17 -3.95 6.19 -0.11
CA ALA A 17 -4.31 7.59 0.11
C ALA A 17 -5.83 7.77 0.23
N ILE A 18 -6.61 7.09 -0.61
CA ILE A 18 -8.08 7.11 -0.55
C ILE A 18 -8.59 6.47 0.74
N ALA A 19 -8.02 5.33 1.15
CA ALA A 19 -8.37 4.69 2.42
C ALA A 19 -8.07 5.63 3.61
N SER A 20 -6.89 6.24 3.63
CA SER A 20 -6.49 7.19 4.67
C SER A 20 -7.44 8.39 4.73
N LEU A 21 -7.82 8.95 3.58
CA LEU A 21 -8.78 10.06 3.50
C LEU A 21 -10.20 9.64 3.94
N THR A 22 -10.56 8.38 3.72
CA THR A 22 -11.82 7.81 4.22
C THR A 22 -11.82 7.79 5.74
N HIS A 23 -10.74 7.28 6.35
CA HIS A 23 -10.58 7.26 7.81
C HIS A 23 -10.32 8.64 8.43
N ALA A 24 -9.97 9.64 7.62
CA ALA A 24 -9.93 11.04 8.03
C ALA A 24 -11.31 11.73 8.00
N GLY A 25 -12.34 11.05 7.49
CA GLY A 25 -13.70 11.59 7.36
C GLY A 25 -13.91 12.49 6.13
N PHE A 26 -12.95 12.56 5.20
CA PHE A 26 -13.07 13.43 4.02
C PHE A 26 -13.88 12.82 2.88
N LEU A 27 -13.98 11.49 2.80
CA LEU A 27 -14.63 10.79 1.69
C LEU A 27 -15.91 10.06 2.09
N VAL A 28 -15.92 9.42 3.26
CA VAL A 28 -17.08 8.69 3.78
C VAL A 28 -17.22 9.00 5.25
N GLU A 29 -18.35 9.60 5.62
CA GLU A 29 -18.67 9.90 7.02
C GLU A 29 -18.89 8.61 7.82
N GLY A 30 -18.66 8.68 9.14
CA GLY A 30 -18.88 7.56 10.06
C GLY A 30 -17.81 6.45 10.01
N HIS A 31 -16.78 6.59 9.17
CA HIS A 31 -15.66 5.65 9.06
C HIS A 31 -14.37 6.20 9.69
N GLU A 32 -14.47 7.28 10.48
CA GLU A 32 -13.31 7.96 11.05
C GLU A 32 -12.54 7.07 12.02
N HIS A 33 -11.24 6.88 11.77
CA HIS A 33 -10.38 6.12 12.65
C HIS A 33 -8.94 6.60 12.55
N ARG A 34 -8.52 7.41 13.52
CA ARG A 34 -7.25 8.15 13.48
C ARG A 34 -6.02 7.23 13.31
N GLN A 35 -6.02 6.06 13.95
CA GLN A 35 -4.92 5.10 13.89
C GLN A 35 -4.79 4.50 12.49
N ALA A 36 -5.92 4.13 11.86
CA ALA A 36 -5.94 3.60 10.50
C ALA A 36 -5.56 4.69 9.49
N MET A 37 -6.10 5.91 9.64
CA MET A 37 -5.72 7.07 8.83
C MET A 37 -4.19 7.25 8.81
N ILE A 38 -3.54 7.26 9.98
CA ILE A 38 -2.08 7.44 10.07
C ILE A 38 -1.34 6.26 9.43
N ALA A 39 -1.73 5.03 9.76
CA ALA A 39 -1.07 3.83 9.24
C ALA A 39 -1.11 3.79 7.71
N GLU A 40 -2.27 4.03 7.13
CA GLU A 40 -2.47 4.01 5.67
C GLU A 40 -1.77 5.19 4.98
N ALA A 41 -1.74 6.38 5.60
CA ALA A 41 -0.96 7.52 5.09
C ALA A 41 0.54 7.20 5.04
N VAL A 42 1.07 6.54 6.08
CA VAL A 42 2.47 6.11 6.11
C VAL A 42 2.75 5.08 5.01
N ILE A 43 1.86 4.11 4.81
CA ILE A 43 2.01 3.12 3.73
C ILE A 43 1.94 3.80 2.35
N ALA A 44 1.00 4.72 2.13
CA ALA A 44 0.92 5.51 0.90
C ALA A 44 2.23 6.28 0.63
N ALA A 45 2.82 6.90 1.66
CA ALA A 45 4.09 7.60 1.53
C ALA A 45 5.25 6.65 1.17
N ILE A 46 5.31 5.47 1.78
CA ILE A 46 6.31 4.44 1.46
C ILE A 46 6.19 3.99 0.00
N LEU A 47 4.97 3.72 -0.46
CA LEU A 47 4.70 3.33 -1.86
C LEU A 47 5.05 4.46 -2.84
N LEU A 48 4.76 5.72 -2.47
CA LEU A 48 5.16 6.88 -3.26
C LEU A 48 6.69 7.01 -3.37
N LEU A 49 7.43 6.76 -2.28
CA LEU A 49 8.90 6.72 -2.33
C LEU A 49 9.39 5.57 -3.23
N GLY A 50 8.72 4.42 -3.18
CA GLY A 50 8.92 3.31 -4.12
C GLY A 50 8.73 3.74 -5.58
N LEU A 51 7.62 4.43 -5.88
CA LEU A 51 7.31 5.00 -7.20
C LEU A 51 8.42 5.95 -7.68
N LEU A 52 8.85 6.87 -6.82
CA LEU A 52 9.91 7.83 -7.12
C LEU A 52 11.23 7.10 -7.39
N SER A 53 11.57 6.08 -6.60
CA SER A 53 12.78 5.28 -6.83
C SER A 53 12.78 4.63 -8.21
N VAL A 54 11.64 4.05 -8.62
CA VAL A 54 11.45 3.45 -9.94
C VAL A 54 11.61 4.48 -11.06
N ARG A 55 11.09 5.70 -10.86
CA ARG A 55 11.21 6.80 -11.83
C ARG A 55 12.64 7.31 -11.98
N LEU A 56 13.44 7.29 -10.90
CA LEU A 56 14.82 7.77 -10.89
C LEU A 56 15.80 6.85 -11.61
N ARG A 57 15.46 5.57 -11.83
CA ARG A 57 16.27 4.59 -12.58
C ARG A 57 17.72 4.52 -12.09
N ARG A 58 17.89 4.40 -10.78
CA ARG A 58 19.19 4.28 -10.11
C ARG A 58 19.49 2.81 -9.83
N PRO A 59 20.77 2.43 -9.64
CA PRO A 59 21.13 1.04 -9.35
C PRO A 59 20.46 0.48 -8.08
N TRP A 60 20.11 1.35 -7.13
CA TRP A 60 19.41 0.98 -5.90
C TRP A 60 17.87 0.94 -6.03
N SER A 61 17.30 1.36 -7.16
CA SER A 61 15.83 1.44 -7.36
C SER A 61 15.14 0.10 -7.16
N ARG A 62 15.79 -1.01 -7.54
CA ARG A 62 15.23 -2.35 -7.33
C ARG A 62 15.04 -2.67 -5.85
N VAL A 63 16.07 -2.38 -5.06
CA VAL A 63 16.06 -2.65 -3.61
C VAL A 63 15.02 -1.75 -2.96
N ALA A 64 15.02 -0.45 -3.28
CA ALA A 64 14.04 0.49 -2.73
C ALA A 64 12.59 0.10 -3.07
N ALA A 65 12.30 -0.24 -4.33
CA ALA A 65 10.96 -0.66 -4.74
C ALA A 65 10.52 -1.95 -4.03
N THR A 66 11.39 -2.95 -3.97
CA THR A 66 11.07 -4.22 -3.29
C THR A 66 10.88 -4.01 -1.79
N SER A 67 11.71 -3.19 -1.14
CA SER A 67 11.56 -2.84 0.27
C SER A 67 10.27 -2.07 0.53
N ALA A 68 9.91 -1.12 -0.33
CA ALA A 68 8.66 -0.36 -0.19
C ALA A 68 7.44 -1.29 -0.25
N GLN A 69 7.42 -2.22 -1.20
CA GLN A 69 6.37 -3.24 -1.32
C GLN A 69 6.31 -4.17 -0.11
N SER A 70 7.45 -4.69 0.35
CA SER A 70 7.50 -5.53 1.55
C SER A 70 7.03 -4.81 2.80
N LEU A 71 7.40 -3.54 2.99
CA LEU A 71 6.97 -2.72 4.12
C LEU A 71 5.48 -2.40 4.06
N ALA A 72 4.96 -2.06 2.87
CA ALA A 72 3.54 -1.85 2.66
C ALA A 72 2.74 -3.12 2.98
N LEU A 73 3.20 -4.28 2.50
CA LEU A 73 2.56 -5.57 2.79
C LEU A 73 2.58 -5.88 4.29
N LEU A 74 3.72 -5.72 4.95
CA LEU A 74 3.83 -5.93 6.39
C LEU A 74 2.89 -5.01 7.18
N GLY A 75 2.89 -3.71 6.87
CA GLY A 75 1.99 -2.75 7.53
C GLY A 75 0.51 -3.10 7.33
N THR A 76 0.15 -3.60 6.15
CA THR A 76 -1.22 -4.02 5.83
C THR A 76 -1.61 -5.30 6.52
N LEU A 77 -0.69 -6.26 6.66
CA LEU A 77 -0.93 -7.46 7.45
C LEU A 77 -1.10 -7.14 8.94
N VAL A 78 -0.37 -6.15 9.46
CA VAL A 78 -0.60 -5.62 10.81
C VAL A 78 -2.01 -5.00 10.91
N GLY A 79 -2.43 -4.19 9.93
CA GLY A 79 -3.80 -3.64 9.88
C GLY A 79 -4.88 -4.72 9.80
N ALA A 80 -4.71 -5.72 8.94
CA ALA A 80 -5.62 -6.85 8.83
C ALA A 80 -5.69 -7.67 10.13
N PHE A 81 -4.56 -7.83 10.82
CA PHE A 81 -4.52 -8.48 12.12
C PHE A 81 -5.26 -7.67 13.20
N THR A 82 -5.07 -6.34 13.25
CA THR A 82 -5.79 -5.51 14.23
C THR A 82 -7.29 -5.52 13.96
N ILE A 83 -7.72 -5.55 12.70
CA ILE A 83 -9.12 -5.75 12.33
C ILE A 83 -9.60 -7.14 12.79
N ALA A 84 -8.86 -8.21 12.50
CA ALA A 84 -9.27 -9.58 12.85
C ALA A 84 -9.43 -9.80 14.36
N VAL A 85 -8.66 -9.11 15.19
CA VAL A 85 -8.72 -9.19 16.66
C VAL A 85 -9.70 -8.19 17.27
N GLY A 86 -10.40 -7.38 16.45
CA GLY A 86 -11.44 -6.46 16.91
C GLY A 86 -10.94 -5.10 17.41
N ILE A 87 -9.66 -4.76 17.18
CA ILE A 87 -9.06 -3.49 17.61
C ILE A 87 -9.23 -2.41 16.53
N GLY A 88 -9.05 -2.80 15.26
CA GLY A 88 -9.19 -1.90 14.11
C GLY A 88 -10.65 -1.65 13.73
N PRO A 89 -10.89 -0.82 12.70
CA PRO A 89 -12.23 -0.61 12.12
C PRO A 89 -12.91 -1.93 11.73
N GLN A 90 -14.17 -2.12 12.10
CA GLN A 90 -14.92 -3.38 11.92
C GLN A 90 -16.00 -3.27 10.83
N THR A 91 -15.84 -2.39 9.84
CA THR A 91 -16.84 -2.24 8.77
C THR A 91 -16.58 -3.23 7.64
N THR A 92 -17.64 -3.62 6.92
CA THR A 92 -17.51 -4.46 5.71
C THR A 92 -16.55 -3.84 4.69
N LEU A 93 -16.54 -2.51 4.58
CA LEU A 93 -15.64 -1.78 3.69
C LEU A 93 -14.17 -2.00 4.08
N ASP A 94 -13.86 -2.00 5.38
CA ASP A 94 -12.48 -2.20 5.87
C ASP A 94 -11.96 -3.60 5.54
N TYR A 95 -12.77 -4.63 5.78
CA TYR A 95 -12.41 -6.02 5.44
C TYR A 95 -12.15 -6.18 3.95
N VAL A 96 -13.08 -5.70 3.10
CA VAL A 96 -12.95 -5.83 1.64
C VAL A 96 -11.72 -5.07 1.15
N THR A 97 -11.52 -3.84 1.62
CA THR A 97 -10.40 -2.99 1.22
C THR A 97 -9.06 -3.63 1.61
N HIS A 98 -8.93 -4.17 2.83
CA HIS A 98 -7.71 -4.85 3.27
C HIS A 98 -7.41 -6.12 2.46
N VAL A 99 -8.44 -6.93 2.13
CA VAL A 99 -8.24 -8.12 1.28
C VAL A 99 -7.73 -7.72 -0.11
N VAL A 100 -8.34 -6.70 -0.73
CA VAL A 100 -7.92 -6.19 -2.04
C VAL A 100 -6.49 -5.66 -2.00
N MET A 101 -6.17 -4.85 -0.99
CA MET A 101 -4.82 -4.31 -0.76
C MET A 101 -3.77 -5.42 -0.63
N ILE A 102 -4.04 -6.45 0.19
CA ILE A 102 -3.12 -7.58 0.37
C ILE A 102 -2.90 -8.33 -0.95
N LEU A 103 -3.97 -8.62 -1.69
CA LEU A 103 -3.86 -9.33 -2.97
C LEU A 103 -3.02 -8.56 -3.99
N ILE A 104 -3.22 -7.24 -4.09
CA ILE A 104 -2.47 -6.38 -4.99
C ILE A 104 -0.99 -6.33 -4.57
N LEU A 105 -0.68 -6.09 -3.30
CA LEU A 105 0.69 -6.01 -2.80
C LEU A 105 1.44 -7.34 -2.94
N VAL A 106 0.80 -8.48 -2.62
CA VAL A 106 1.41 -9.81 -2.82
C VAL A 106 1.70 -10.04 -4.31
N SER A 107 0.74 -9.72 -5.19
CA SER A 107 0.92 -9.85 -6.64
C SER A 107 2.05 -8.96 -7.15
N GLY A 108 2.08 -7.71 -6.70
CA GLY A 108 3.10 -6.71 -7.03
C GLY A 108 4.49 -7.12 -6.58
N LEU A 109 4.63 -7.58 -5.34
CA LEU A 109 5.89 -8.06 -4.78
C LEU A 109 6.39 -9.32 -5.51
N VAL A 110 5.53 -10.32 -5.72
CA VAL A 110 5.88 -11.53 -6.47
C VAL A 110 6.32 -11.17 -7.89
N TRP A 111 5.60 -10.26 -8.55
CA TRP A 111 5.96 -9.79 -9.88
C TRP A 111 7.32 -9.06 -9.88
N LEU A 112 7.59 -8.14 -8.96
CA LEU A 112 8.87 -7.42 -8.84
C LEU A 112 10.06 -8.34 -8.56
N VAL A 113 9.87 -9.37 -7.73
CA VAL A 113 10.94 -10.33 -7.41
C VAL A 113 11.23 -11.24 -8.60
N ARG A 114 10.20 -11.71 -9.30
CA ARG A 114 10.33 -12.63 -10.45
C ARG A 114 10.77 -11.93 -11.72
N SER A 115 10.36 -10.69 -11.91
CA SER A 115 10.75 -9.91 -13.08
C SER A 115 12.22 -9.50 -12.95
N ARG A 116 13.04 -9.83 -13.96
CA ARG A 116 14.42 -9.33 -14.06
C ARG A 116 14.39 -7.87 -14.51
N ILE A 117 13.74 -7.00 -13.75
CA ILE A 117 13.75 -5.56 -14.04
C ILE A 117 15.12 -5.04 -13.68
N VAL A 118 15.89 -4.72 -14.73
CA VAL A 118 17.11 -3.93 -14.64
C VAL A 118 16.67 -2.47 -14.71
N TRP A 119 16.96 -1.70 -13.67
CA TRP A 119 16.56 -0.29 -13.50
C TRP A 119 17.69 0.65 -13.89
#